data_AF-A0A6G3PGM1-F1
#
_entry.id   AF-A0A6G3PGM1-F1
#
_cell.length_a   1.000
_cell.length_b   1.000
_cell.length_c   1.000
_cell.angle_alpha   90.00
_cell.angle_beta   90.00
_cell.angle_gamma   90.00
#
_symmetry.space_group_name_H-M   'P 1'
#
loop_
_entity.id
_entity.type
_entity.pdbx_description
1 polymer ?
#
loop_
_entity_poly.entity_id
_entity_poly.type
_entity_poly.pdbx_seq_one_letter_code
_entity_poly.pdbx_strand_id
1 'polypeptide(L)'
;MRVYVPLTLSGLAAAHGAGEVGPGPLTAYAVTPGLREWYVSDDIEELEYAALNRAAAASLRMIAGTPDEARRRVVVAVDVPDGAAVADPDQGLSAASLGE
;
A
#
# COMPACT_ATOMS: atom_id res chain seq x y z
N MET A 1 13.70 2.00 0.48
CA MET A 1 12.65 1.13 1.02
C MET A 1 11.65 0.75 -0.06
N ARG A 2 10.98 -0.40 0.08
CA ARG A 2 9.88 -0.81 -0.80
C ARG A 2 8.54 -0.37 -0.22
N VAL A 3 7.69 0.18 -1.08
CA VAL A 3 6.29 0.54 -0.77
C VAL A 3 5.34 -0.19 -1.71
N TYR A 4 4.13 -0.46 -1.24
CA TYR A 4 3.08 -1.18 -1.93
C TYR A 4 1.88 -0.26 -2.10
N VAL A 5 1.69 0.25 -3.31
CA VAL A 5 0.61 1.19 -3.62
C VAL A 5 -0.63 0.41 -4.03
N PRO A 6 -1.74 0.51 -3.28
CA PRO A 6 -3.01 -0.08 -3.68
C PRO A 6 -3.56 0.68 -4.89
N LEU A 7 -3.94 -0.05 -5.94
CA LEU A 7 -4.63 0.53 -7.09
C LEU A 7 -5.84 -0.31 -7.46
N THR A 8 -6.65 0.23 -8.36
CA THR A 8 -7.60 -0.57 -9.15
C THR A 8 -7.01 -0.87 -10.54
N LEU A 9 -7.68 -1.71 -11.33
CA LEU A 9 -7.22 -1.99 -12.70
C LEU A 9 -7.27 -0.72 -13.56
N SER A 10 -8.34 0.07 -13.44
CA SER A 10 -8.46 1.35 -14.12
C SER A 10 -7.41 2.36 -13.62
N GLY A 11 -7.13 2.37 -12.32
CA GLY A 11 -6.06 3.20 -11.74
C GLY A 11 -4.67 2.84 -12.27
N LEU A 12 -4.37 1.54 -12.44
CA LEU A 12 -3.13 1.08 -13.06
C LEU A 12 -3.02 1.50 -14.53
N ALA A 13 -4.12 1.41 -15.28
CA ALA A 13 -4.14 1.84 -16.68
C ALA A 13 -3.89 3.35 -16.81
N ALA A 14 -4.50 4.16 -15.92
CA ALA A 14 -4.26 5.60 -15.87
C ALA A 14 -2.80 5.91 -15.53
N ALA A 15 -2.24 5.27 -14.51
CA ALA A 15 -0.83 5.47 -14.12
C ALA A 15 0.14 5.08 -15.24
N HIS A 16 -0.13 3.97 -15.93
CA HIS A 16 0.65 3.56 -17.10
C HIS A 16 0.58 4.59 -18.23
N GLY A 17 -0.62 5.16 -18.50
CA GLY A 17 -0.79 6.20 -19.51
C GLY A 17 -0.09 7.51 -19.17
N ALA A 18 -0.08 7.89 -17.89
CA ALA A 18 0.58 9.11 -17.39
C ALA A 18 2.10 8.95 -17.21
N GLY A 19 2.59 7.71 -17.05
CA GLY A 19 3.97 7.42 -16.70
C GLY A 19 4.30 7.66 -15.22
N GLU A 20 3.28 7.92 -14.39
CA GLU A 20 3.41 8.19 -12.97
C GLU A 20 2.18 7.68 -12.19
N VAL A 21 2.37 7.36 -10.91
CA VAL A 21 1.25 7.16 -9.98
C VAL A 21 1.06 8.48 -9.24
N GLY A 22 -0.08 9.15 -9.39
CA GLY A 22 -0.27 10.49 -8.81
C GLY A 22 -1.35 11.35 -9.46
N PRO A 23 -1.50 12.61 -9.01
CA PRO A 23 -0.61 13.36 -8.12
C PRO A 23 -0.73 12.96 -6.63
N GLY A 24 0.32 13.23 -5.84
CA GLY A 24 0.35 12.93 -4.39
C GLY A 24 -0.35 13.99 -3.51
N PRO A 25 -0.44 13.74 -2.19
CA PRO A 25 0.11 12.58 -1.46
C PRO A 25 -0.66 11.28 -1.74
N LEU A 26 0.06 10.16 -1.78
CA LEU A 26 -0.50 8.81 -2.01
C LEU A 26 -0.40 7.99 -0.74
N THR A 27 -1.46 7.27 -0.39
CA THR A 27 -1.38 6.21 0.61
C THR A 27 -0.71 4.99 -0.02
N ALA A 28 0.33 4.48 0.64
CA ALA A 28 1.02 3.26 0.29
C ALA A 28 1.26 2.44 1.57
N TYR A 29 1.62 1.18 1.42
CA TYR A 29 1.92 0.32 2.56
C TYR A 29 3.38 -0.11 2.55
N ALA A 30 4.04 -0.16 3.69
CA ALA A 30 5.43 -0.55 3.80
C ALA A 30 5.72 -1.26 5.13
N VAL A 31 6.96 -1.68 5.32
CA VAL A 31 7.45 -2.18 6.61
C VAL A 31 7.71 -1.02 7.56
N THR A 32 6.62 -0.44 8.08
CA THR A 32 6.66 0.68 9.03
C THR A 32 7.05 0.21 10.43
N PRO A 33 7.49 1.12 11.33
CA PRO A 33 7.75 0.78 12.73
C PRO A 33 6.55 0.10 13.42
N GLY A 34 5.35 0.65 13.24
CA GLY A 34 4.12 0.07 13.80
C GLY A 34 3.83 -1.34 13.27
N LEU A 35 4.15 -1.62 12.00
CA LEU A 35 4.02 -2.98 11.46
C LEU A 35 5.02 -3.95 12.12
N ARG A 36 6.28 -3.54 12.30
CA ARG A 36 7.31 -4.37 12.96
C ARG A 36 6.90 -4.74 14.38
N GLU A 37 6.39 -3.78 15.12
CA GLU A 37 5.93 -3.99 16.50
C GLU A 37 4.73 -4.95 16.57
N TRP A 38 3.80 -4.88 15.62
CA TRP A 38 2.59 -5.70 15.63
C TRP A 38 2.78 -7.13 15.14
N TYR A 39 3.59 -7.32 14.10
CA TYR A 39 3.74 -8.64 13.45
C TYR A 39 4.76 -9.54 14.17
N VAL A 40 5.60 -8.98 15.05
CA VAL A 40 6.58 -9.68 15.89
C VAL A 40 7.38 -10.73 15.10
N SER A 41 7.83 -10.34 13.90
CA SER A 41 8.74 -11.13 13.07
C SER A 41 9.99 -10.31 12.79
N ASP A 42 11.15 -10.96 12.94
CA ASP A 42 12.45 -10.38 12.59
C ASP A 42 12.81 -10.63 11.12
N ASP A 43 11.99 -11.40 10.39
CA ASP A 43 12.18 -11.65 8.97
C ASP A 43 11.58 -10.51 8.13
N ILE A 44 12.44 -9.81 7.39
CA ILE A 44 12.02 -8.71 6.54
C ILE A 44 11.10 -9.15 5.41
N GLU A 45 11.29 -10.36 4.87
CA GLU A 45 10.49 -10.88 3.76
C GLU A 45 9.05 -11.15 4.22
N GLU A 46 8.88 -11.66 5.44
CA GLU A 46 7.55 -11.85 6.05
C GLU A 46 6.85 -10.50 6.30
N LEU A 47 7.59 -9.50 6.77
CA LEU A 47 7.05 -8.16 7.00
C LEU A 47 6.67 -7.47 5.69
N GLU A 48 7.47 -7.62 4.64
CA GLU A 48 7.16 -7.16 3.29
C GLU A 48 5.90 -7.83 2.74
N TYR A 49 5.76 -9.14 2.94
CA TYR A 49 4.54 -9.86 2.58
C TYR A 49 3.32 -9.38 3.37
N ALA A 50 3.48 -9.05 4.66
CA ALA A 50 2.42 -8.48 5.48
C ALA A 50 1.99 -7.08 4.99
N ALA A 51 2.95 -6.22 4.61
CA ALA A 51 2.67 -4.92 4.02
C ALA A 51 1.94 -5.04 2.66
N LEU A 52 2.42 -5.94 1.79
CA LEU A 52 1.79 -6.26 0.51
C LEU A 52 0.32 -6.69 0.69
N ASN A 53 0.05 -7.59 1.64
CA ASN A 53 -1.33 -8.06 1.88
C ASN A 53 -2.27 -6.96 2.38
N ARG A 54 -1.75 -5.98 3.14
CA ARG A 54 -2.55 -4.83 3.56
C ARG A 54 -2.84 -3.86 2.42
N ALA A 55 -1.86 -3.56 1.57
CA ALA A 55 -2.12 -2.85 0.31
C ALA A 55 -3.16 -3.59 -0.53
N ALA A 56 -3.09 -4.91 -0.56
CA ALA A 56 -4.04 -5.72 -1.28
C ALA A 56 -5.46 -5.61 -0.68
N ALA A 57 -5.60 -5.60 0.65
CA ALA A 57 -6.88 -5.35 1.30
C ALA A 57 -7.42 -3.94 1.00
N ALA A 58 -6.56 -2.93 0.93
CA ALA A 58 -6.93 -1.57 0.55
C ALA A 58 -7.44 -1.49 -0.90
N SER A 59 -6.78 -2.15 -1.84
CA SER A 59 -7.25 -2.29 -3.23
C SER A 59 -8.65 -2.91 -3.29
N LEU A 60 -8.94 -3.92 -2.47
CA LEU A 60 -10.29 -4.49 -2.37
C LEU A 60 -11.32 -3.48 -1.85
N ARG A 61 -10.96 -2.62 -0.88
CA ARG A 61 -11.85 -1.54 -0.41
C ARG A 61 -12.14 -0.52 -1.52
N MET A 62 -11.15 -0.16 -2.33
CA MET A 62 -11.34 0.72 -3.49
C MET A 62 -12.30 0.11 -4.52
N ILE A 63 -12.12 -1.17 -4.84
CA ILE A 63 -13.01 -1.93 -5.74
C ILE A 63 -14.42 -2.04 -5.17
N ALA A 64 -14.56 -2.26 -3.86
CA ALA A 64 -15.87 -2.34 -3.20
C ALA A 64 -16.64 -1.02 -3.27
N GLY A 65 -15.94 0.12 -3.21
CA GLY A 65 -16.53 1.45 -3.34
C GLY A 65 -16.87 1.88 -4.78
N THR A 66 -16.43 1.12 -5.79
CA THR A 66 -16.57 1.50 -7.21
C THR A 66 -17.27 0.37 -7.99
N PRO A 67 -18.60 0.44 -8.19
CA PRO A 67 -19.39 -0.65 -8.78
C PRO A 67 -18.91 -1.14 -10.15
N ASP A 68 -18.46 -0.21 -10.99
CA ASP A 68 -18.03 -0.46 -12.38
C ASP A 68 -16.56 -0.89 -12.49
N GLU A 69 -15.82 -0.92 -11.38
CA GLU A 69 -14.43 -1.35 -11.40
C GLU A 69 -14.31 -2.87 -11.60
N ALA A 70 -13.30 -3.28 -12.38
CA ALA A 70 -13.01 -4.69 -12.55
C ALA A 70 -12.75 -5.35 -11.18
N ARG A 71 -13.31 -6.54 -10.95
CA ARG A 71 -13.11 -7.33 -9.72
C ARG A 71 -11.75 -8.02 -9.70
N ARG A 72 -10.69 -7.21 -9.87
CA ARG A 72 -9.30 -7.63 -9.90
C ARG A 72 -8.49 -6.69 -9.01
N ARG A 73 -7.97 -7.26 -7.92
CA ARG A 73 -7.09 -6.59 -6.97
C ARG A 73 -5.75 -6.25 -7.64
N VAL A 74 -5.27 -5.04 -7.44
CA VAL A 74 -4.00 -4.55 -8.00
C VAL A 74 -3.18 -3.88 -6.91
N VAL A 75 -1.91 -4.24 -6.84
CA VAL A 75 -0.91 -3.60 -5.98
C VAL A 75 0.35 -3.39 -6.80
N VAL A 76 0.92 -2.19 -6.76
CA VAL A 76 2.19 -1.86 -7.40
C VAL A 76 3.26 -1.77 -6.33
N ALA A 77 4.32 -2.57 -6.46
CA ALA A 77 5.51 -2.45 -5.63
C ALA A 77 6.46 -1.42 -6.23
N VAL A 78 6.90 -0.46 -5.43
CA VAL A 78 7.80 0.62 -5.84
C VAL A 78 8.96 0.71 -4.85
N ASP A 79 10.18 0.75 -5.36
CA ASP A 79 11.36 1.03 -4.56
C ASP A 79 11.60 2.55 -4.54
N VAL A 80 11.59 3.15 -3.35
CA VAL A 80 11.75 4.59 -3.13
C VAL A 80 12.89 4.88 -2.14
N PRO A 81 13.49 6.08 -2.14
CA PRO A 81 14.41 6.50 -1.07
C PRO A 81 13.71 6.48 0.30
N ASP A 82 14.43 6.14 1.38
CA ASP A 82 13.82 5.97 2.71
C ASP A 82 13.13 7.23 3.25
N GLY A 83 13.58 8.43 2.84
CA GLY A 83 12.95 9.70 3.22
C GLY A 83 11.78 10.13 2.34
N ALA A 84 11.43 9.35 1.30
CA ALA A 84 10.34 9.67 0.38
C ALA A 84 8.98 9.11 0.85
N ALA A 85 8.96 8.25 1.86
CA ALA A 85 7.76 7.77 2.52
C ALA A 85 7.81 8.13 4.01
N VAL A 86 6.66 8.53 4.55
CA VAL A 86 6.49 8.85 5.97
C VAL A 86 5.34 8.00 6.47
N ALA A 87 5.60 7.15 7.46
CA ALA A 87 4.55 6.39 8.13
C ALA A 87 3.64 7.37 8.86
N ASP A 88 2.32 7.23 8.72
CA ASP A 88 1.36 8.06 9.44
C ASP A 88 1.28 7.60 10.91
N PRO A 89 1.83 8.37 11.87
CA PRO A 89 1.86 7.95 13.27
C PRO A 89 0.46 8.00 13.92
N ASP A 90 -0.47 8.79 13.38
CA ASP A 90 -1.79 9.00 13.96
C ASP A 90 -2.73 7.81 13.67
N GLN A 91 -2.39 7.00 12.66
CA GLN A 91 -3.16 5.83 12.24
C GLN A 91 -2.52 4.50 12.68
N GLY A 92 -1.35 4.51 13.34
CA GLY A 92 -0.62 3.30 13.72
C GLY A 92 -1.36 2.35 14.68
N LEU A 93 -2.40 2.84 15.36
CA LEU A 93 -3.20 2.07 16.32
C LEU A 93 -4.42 1.38 15.69
N SER A 94 -4.79 1.73 14.46
CA SER A 94 -5.88 1.07 13.74
C SER A 94 -5.34 -0.12 12.96
N ALA A 95 -5.91 -1.31 13.20
CA ALA A 95 -5.48 -2.53 12.49
C ALA A 95 -5.61 -2.43 10.97
N ALA A 96 -6.54 -1.60 10.48
CA ALA A 96 -6.79 -1.38 9.05
C ALA A 96 -5.71 -0.51 8.37
N SER A 97 -4.98 0.29 9.15
CA SER A 97 -3.97 1.25 8.74
C SER A 97 -2.55 0.87 9.17
N LEU A 98 -2.39 -0.31 9.78
CA LEU A 98 -1.05 -0.86 10.02
C LEU A 98 -0.26 -0.90 8.71
N GLY A 99 0.94 -0.33 8.70
CA GLY A 99 1.79 -0.28 7.51
C GLY A 99 1.54 0.90 6.57
N GLU A 100 0.53 1.75 6.82
CA GLU A 100 0.31 3.02 6.09
C GLU A 100 1.38 4.07 6.41
#